data_AF-A0A426QWL6-F1
#
_entry.id   AF-A0A426QWL6-F1
#
_cell.length_a   1.000
_cell.length_b   1.000
_cell.length_c   1.000
_cell.angle_alpha   90.00
_cell.angle_beta   90.00
_cell.angle_gamma   90.00
#
_symmetry.space_group_name_H-M   'P 1'
#
loop_
_entity.id
_entity.type
_entity.pdbx_description
1 polymer ?
#
loop_
_entity_poly.entity_id
_entity_poly.type
_entity_poly.pdbx_seq_one_letter_code
_entity_poly.pdbx_strand_id
1 'polypeptide(L)'
;MDVRGREERVMSETGQTKSRWLRTRQSNVVGGRIHRHVVKLTDEQELAVQAAARVQGVTVARLLADSALKAPRASVSREDLTELFAVTKLIAAVGRNLNQLAKVANATCEVPQETAAAVDAVRRVFDRIERLPRDLVGH
;
A
#
# COMPACT_ATOMS: atom_id res chain seq x y z
N MET A 1 16.66 -13.88 -45.23
CA MET A 1 16.01 -14.91 -44.38
C MET A 1 16.94 -15.12 -43.19
N ASP A 2 16.58 -14.91 -41.94
CA ASP A 2 15.27 -15.06 -41.32
C ASP A 2 15.13 -14.07 -40.15
N VAL A 3 14.26 -13.06 -40.31
CA VAL A 3 13.99 -12.02 -39.29
C VAL A 3 12.79 -12.42 -38.41
N ARG A 4 12.23 -13.63 -38.63
CA ARG A 4 11.02 -14.12 -37.96
C ARG A 4 11.24 -14.77 -36.58
N GLY A 5 12.49 -14.93 -36.13
CA GLY A 5 12.79 -15.60 -34.86
C GLY A 5 12.88 -14.68 -33.62
N ARG A 6 12.87 -13.35 -33.79
CA ARG A 6 13.13 -12.41 -32.68
C ARG A 6 11.89 -11.75 -32.09
N GLU A 7 10.77 -11.73 -32.83
CA GLU A 7 9.51 -11.12 -32.36
C GLU A 7 8.68 -12.06 -31.48
N GLU A 8 8.86 -13.37 -31.58
CA GLU A 8 8.08 -14.34 -30.79
C GLU A 8 8.45 -14.38 -29.30
N ARG A 9 9.62 -13.86 -28.91
CA ARG A 9 10.09 -13.89 -27.51
C ARG A 9 9.62 -12.68 -26.68
N VAL A 10 9.09 -11.63 -27.31
CA VAL A 10 8.71 -10.38 -26.61
C VAL A 10 7.21 -10.35 -26.24
N MET A 11 6.41 -11.28 -26.76
CA MET A 11 4.94 -11.29 -26.57
C MET A 11 4.43 -12.22 -25.44
N SER A 12 5.30 -12.88 -24.67
CA SER A 12 4.89 -13.82 -23.60
C SER A 12 5.01 -13.30 -22.17
N GLU A 13 5.55 -12.10 -21.93
CA GLU A 13 5.76 -11.56 -20.57
C GLU A 13 4.65 -10.60 -20.10
N THR A 14 3.89 -9.99 -21.01
CA THR A 14 2.89 -8.96 -20.64
C THR A 14 1.51 -9.52 -20.29
N GLY A 15 1.25 -10.81 -20.55
CA GLY A 15 -0.01 -11.49 -20.21
C GLY A 15 -0.13 -12.00 -18.77
N GLN A 16 0.99 -12.16 -18.05
CA GLN A 16 0.98 -12.77 -16.71
C GLN A 16 0.52 -11.80 -15.62
N THR A 17 0.82 -10.51 -15.75
CA THR A 17 0.66 -9.53 -14.67
C THR A 17 -0.80 -9.15 -14.42
N LYS A 18 -1.65 -9.15 -15.46
CA LYS A 18 -3.07 -8.75 -15.33
C LYS A 18 -3.95 -9.80 -14.64
N SER A 19 -3.54 -11.08 -14.59
CA SER A 19 -4.36 -12.17 -14.02
C SER A 19 -4.05 -12.53 -12.57
N ARG A 20 -2.99 -11.96 -11.96
CA ARG A 20 -2.56 -12.33 -10.60
C ARG A 20 -3.52 -11.83 -9.50
N TRP A 21 -4.20 -10.72 -9.75
CA TRP A 21 -5.08 -10.05 -8.79
C TRP A 21 -6.47 -10.68 -8.65
N LEU A 22 -6.91 -11.49 -9.62
CA LEU A 22 -8.25 -12.10 -9.66
C LEU A 22 -8.26 -13.58 -9.24
N ARG A 23 -7.11 -14.19 -8.92
CA ARG A 23 -7.02 -15.63 -8.65
C ARG A 23 -7.19 -15.96 -7.18
N THR A 24 -8.23 -16.73 -6.87
CA THR A 24 -8.48 -17.33 -5.56
C THR A 24 -7.44 -18.38 -5.16
N ARG A 25 -6.89 -19.14 -6.12
CA ARG A 25 -5.86 -20.17 -5.91
C ARG A 25 -4.45 -19.64 -6.23
N GLN A 26 -3.41 -20.28 -5.69
CA GLN A 26 -2.02 -19.96 -6.06
C GLN A 26 -1.77 -20.26 -7.55
N SER A 27 -0.77 -19.59 -8.14
CA SER A 27 -0.34 -19.89 -9.50
C SER A 27 0.21 -21.31 -9.62
N ASN A 28 -0.01 -21.89 -10.80
CA ASN A 28 0.65 -23.13 -11.21
C ASN A 28 2.15 -22.85 -11.40
N VAL A 29 2.96 -23.84 -11.09
CA VAL A 29 4.42 -23.80 -11.26
C VAL A 29 4.82 -24.98 -12.15
N VAL A 30 5.78 -24.76 -13.05
CA VAL A 30 6.32 -25.81 -13.93
C VAL A 30 6.97 -26.88 -13.05
N GLY A 31 6.65 -28.16 -13.31
CA GLY A 31 7.07 -29.28 -12.46
C GLY A 31 6.22 -29.49 -11.20
N GLY A 32 5.26 -28.60 -10.90
CA GLY A 32 4.36 -28.73 -9.77
C GLY A 32 5.02 -28.47 -8.40
N ARG A 33 4.21 -28.50 -7.34
CA ARG A 33 4.70 -28.44 -5.95
C ARG A 33 4.81 -29.87 -5.43
N ILE A 34 6.02 -30.37 -5.24
CA ILE A 34 6.28 -31.75 -4.79
C ILE A 34 6.24 -31.91 -3.26
N HIS A 35 6.46 -30.82 -2.51
CA HIS A 35 6.46 -30.85 -1.05
C HIS A 35 5.04 -30.71 -0.50
N ARG A 36 4.67 -31.58 0.44
CA ARG A 36 3.36 -31.58 1.10
C ARG A 36 3.53 -31.51 2.61
N HIS A 37 2.91 -30.51 3.22
CA HIS A 37 2.72 -30.41 4.66
C HIS A 37 1.24 -30.61 4.99
N VAL A 38 0.96 -31.40 6.04
CA VAL A 38 -0.40 -31.63 6.54
C VAL A 38 -0.57 -30.87 7.84
N VAL A 39 -1.51 -29.93 7.87
CA VAL A 39 -1.88 -29.17 9.07
C VAL A 39 -3.21 -29.72 9.57
N LYS A 40 -3.25 -30.18 10.81
CA LYS A 40 -4.48 -30.61 11.48
C LYS A 40 -5.00 -29.47 12.34
N LEU A 41 -6.30 -29.16 12.22
CA LEU A 41 -6.97 -28.08 12.91
C LEU A 41 -8.10 -28.64 13.77
N THR A 42 -8.41 -27.98 14.89
CA THR A 42 -9.68 -28.19 15.58
C THR A 42 -10.83 -27.58 14.78
N ASP A 43 -12.07 -27.89 15.14
CA ASP A 43 -13.25 -27.35 14.46
C ASP A 43 -13.29 -25.81 14.54
N GLU A 44 -12.92 -25.22 15.67
CA GLU A 44 -12.87 -23.75 15.84
C GLU A 44 -11.80 -23.12 14.97
N GLN A 45 -10.64 -23.76 14.87
CA GLN A 45 -9.53 -23.28 14.04
C GLN A 45 -9.87 -23.36 12.55
N GLU A 46 -10.51 -24.44 12.11
CA GLU A 46 -10.98 -24.58 10.72
C GLU A 46 -11.99 -23.49 10.38
N LEU A 47 -12.97 -23.24 11.26
CA LEU A 47 -13.96 -22.18 11.06
C LEU A 47 -13.30 -20.81 10.92
N ALA A 48 -12.32 -20.50 11.78
CA ALA A 48 -11.59 -19.24 11.75
C ALA A 48 -10.78 -19.08 10.45
N VAL A 49 -10.07 -20.12 10.02
CA VAL A 49 -9.26 -20.10 8.80
C VAL A 49 -10.14 -19.99 7.54
N GLN A 50 -11.29 -20.67 7.52
CA GLN A 50 -12.28 -20.55 6.45
C GLN A 50 -12.89 -19.15 6.37
N ALA A 51 -13.19 -18.53 7.51
CA ALA A 51 -13.66 -17.15 7.55
C ALA A 51 -12.61 -16.18 7.01
N ALA A 52 -11.35 -16.30 7.45
CA ALA A 52 -10.25 -15.46 6.99
C ALA A 52 -9.97 -15.61 5.48
N ALA A 53 -10.05 -16.85 4.96
CA ALA A 53 -9.87 -17.13 3.54
C ALA A 53 -10.99 -16.50 2.69
N ARG A 54 -12.25 -16.60 3.14
CA ARG A 54 -13.40 -15.97 2.49
C ARG A 54 -13.27 -14.45 2.44
N VAL A 55 -12.90 -13.81 3.55
CA VAL A 55 -12.69 -12.35 3.61
C VAL A 55 -11.63 -11.90 2.62
N GLN A 56 -10.57 -12.69 2.43
CA GLN A 56 -9.47 -12.37 1.50
C GLN A 56 -9.73 -12.86 0.07
N GLY A 57 -10.84 -13.54 -0.21
CA GLY A 57 -11.17 -14.06 -1.54
C GLY A 57 -10.18 -15.13 -2.05
N VAL A 58 -9.50 -15.84 -1.16
CA VAL A 58 -8.50 -16.88 -1.50
C VAL A 58 -8.87 -18.23 -0.90
N THR A 59 -8.21 -19.30 -1.36
CA THR A 59 -8.34 -20.61 -0.71
C THR A 59 -7.58 -20.67 0.61
N VAL A 60 -8.03 -21.54 1.54
CA VAL A 60 -7.33 -21.83 2.80
C VAL A 60 -5.86 -22.21 2.56
N ALA A 61 -5.59 -23.10 1.62
CA ALA A 61 -4.22 -23.51 1.29
C ALA A 61 -3.34 -22.33 0.85
N ARG A 62 -3.90 -21.41 0.03
CA ARG A 62 -3.19 -20.20 -0.37
C ARG A 62 -2.96 -19.28 0.82
N LEU A 63 -3.97 -19.07 1.66
CA LEU A 63 -3.85 -18.25 2.86
C LEU A 63 -2.73 -18.76 3.77
N LEU A 64 -2.68 -20.06 4.05
CA LEU A 64 -1.66 -20.66 4.91
C LEU A 64 -0.26 -20.53 4.31
N ALA A 65 -0.10 -20.86 3.02
CA ALA A 65 1.18 -20.75 2.33
C ALA A 65 1.66 -19.30 2.25
N ASP A 66 0.79 -18.36 1.84
CA ASP A 66 1.14 -16.95 1.73
C ASP A 66 1.44 -16.35 3.12
N SER A 67 0.75 -16.77 4.18
CA SER A 67 1.01 -16.30 5.55
C SER A 67 2.34 -16.79 6.10
N ALA A 68 2.72 -18.03 5.80
CA ALA A 68 4.00 -18.60 6.23
C ALA A 68 5.19 -18.06 5.42
N LEU A 69 4.97 -17.69 4.15
CA LEU A 69 6.02 -17.21 3.23
C LEU A 69 6.16 -15.69 3.19
N LYS A 70 5.15 -14.93 3.62
CA LYS A 70 5.30 -13.48 3.81
C LYS A 70 6.37 -13.27 4.88
N ALA A 71 7.42 -12.53 4.52
CA ALA A 71 8.33 -11.97 5.53
C ALA A 71 7.46 -11.28 6.60
N PRO A 72 7.81 -11.40 7.89
CA PRO A 72 7.17 -10.59 8.91
C PRO A 72 7.17 -9.16 8.38
N ARG A 73 5.98 -8.58 8.13
CA ARG A 73 5.94 -7.13 7.96
C ARG A 73 6.61 -6.59 9.21
N ALA A 74 7.60 -5.71 9.07
CA ALA A 74 8.08 -4.94 10.20
C ALA A 74 6.83 -4.48 10.94
N SER A 75 6.67 -4.96 12.17
CA SER A 75 5.49 -4.65 12.96
C SER A 75 5.42 -3.14 13.02
N VAL A 76 4.40 -2.54 12.39
CA VAL A 76 4.20 -1.10 12.46
C VAL A 76 4.04 -0.79 13.93
N SER A 77 5.02 -0.11 14.49
CA SER A 77 5.09 0.14 15.92
C SER A 77 3.99 1.12 16.32
N ARG A 78 3.65 1.18 17.62
CA ARG A 78 2.71 2.21 18.09
C ARG A 78 3.29 3.60 17.86
N GLU A 79 4.60 3.70 17.89
CA GLU A 79 5.39 4.90 17.63
C GLU A 79 5.22 5.34 16.17
N ASP A 80 5.32 4.42 15.20
CA ASP A 80 5.11 4.71 13.77
C ASP A 80 3.67 5.21 13.50
N LEU A 81 2.68 4.58 14.14
CA LEU A 81 1.29 5.02 14.04
C LEU A 81 1.09 6.40 14.68
N THR A 82 1.73 6.65 15.82
CA THR A 82 1.64 7.94 16.52
C THR A 82 2.24 9.06 15.67
N GLU A 83 3.36 8.80 15.00
CA GLU A 83 3.98 9.74 14.08
C GLU A 83 3.08 10.03 12.87
N LEU A 84 2.43 9.00 12.30
CA LEU A 84 1.45 9.17 11.23
C LEU A 84 0.23 10.01 11.66
N PHE A 85 -0.28 9.80 12.87
CA PHE A 85 -1.37 10.60 13.42
C PHE A 85 -0.95 12.04 13.72
N ALA A 86 0.30 12.26 14.16
CA ALA A 86 0.84 13.60 14.35
C ALA A 86 0.91 14.36 13.01
N VAL A 87 1.34 13.69 11.94
CA VAL A 87 1.33 14.23 10.58
C VAL A 87 -0.08 14.61 10.13
N THR A 88 -1.07 13.75 10.38
CA THR A 88 -2.47 14.00 10.00
C THR A 88 -3.02 15.27 10.70
N LYS A 89 -2.66 15.48 11.96
CA LYS A 89 -3.03 16.69 12.72
C LYS A 89 -2.38 17.96 12.16
N LEU A 90 -1.13 17.88 11.71
CA LEU A 90 -0.43 19.00 11.06
C LEU A 90 -1.11 19.38 9.75
N ILE A 91 -1.49 18.41 8.91
CA ILE A 91 -2.24 18.65 7.67
C ILE A 91 -3.57 19.34 7.96
N ALA A 92 -4.30 18.87 8.99
CA ALA A 92 -5.57 19.51 9.38
C ALA A 92 -5.39 20.96 9.86
N ALA A 93 -4.29 21.26 10.57
CA ALA A 93 -3.97 22.63 10.99
C ALA A 93 -3.64 23.53 9.79
N VAL A 94 -2.87 23.02 8.83
CA VAL A 94 -2.58 23.68 7.56
C VAL A 94 -3.86 24.01 6.79
N GLY A 95 -4.78 23.05 6.64
CA GLY A 95 -6.03 23.26 5.93
C GLY A 95 -6.91 24.35 6.58
N ARG A 96 -6.90 24.44 7.93
CA ARG A 96 -7.58 25.52 8.66
C ARG A 96 -6.99 26.89 8.35
N ASN A 97 -5.66 27.01 8.35
CA ASN A 97 -4.99 28.28 8.05
C ASN A 97 -5.27 28.74 6.62
N LEU A 98 -5.20 27.83 5.64
CA LEU A 98 -5.55 28.15 4.25
C LEU A 98 -7.02 28.60 4.11
N ASN A 99 -7.94 27.93 4.79
CA ASN A 99 -9.36 28.30 4.77
C ASN A 99 -9.61 29.68 5.41
N GLN A 100 -8.85 30.04 6.44
CA GLN A 100 -8.92 31.37 7.06
C GLN A 100 -8.40 32.45 6.12
N LEU A 101 -7.25 32.23 5.46
CA LEU A 101 -6.69 33.17 4.49
C LEU A 101 -7.62 33.37 3.29
N ALA A 102 -8.23 32.29 2.78
CA ALA A 102 -9.21 32.38 1.71
C ALA A 102 -10.45 33.19 2.13
N LYS A 103 -10.95 33.01 3.36
CA LYS A 103 -12.08 33.80 3.87
C LYS A 103 -11.76 35.28 4.01
N VAL A 104 -10.57 35.62 4.52
CA VAL A 104 -10.12 37.01 4.62
C VAL A 104 -10.00 37.63 3.23
N ALA A 105 -9.31 36.96 2.31
CA ALA A 105 -9.12 37.47 0.95
C ALA A 105 -10.44 37.63 0.19
N ASN A 106 -11.40 36.70 0.36
CA ASN A 106 -12.73 36.82 -0.23
C ASN A 106 -13.56 37.97 0.38
N ALA A 107 -13.31 38.33 1.65
CA ALA A 107 -14.01 39.41 2.33
C ALA A 107 -13.42 40.80 2.02
N THR A 108 -12.11 40.88 1.81
CA THR A 108 -11.40 42.15 1.55
C THR A 108 -11.11 42.41 0.07
N CYS A 109 -11.29 41.41 -0.81
CA CYS A 109 -10.82 41.42 -2.20
C CYS A 109 -9.31 41.69 -2.35
N GLU A 110 -8.55 41.53 -1.28
CA GLU A 110 -7.11 41.76 -1.21
C GLU A 110 -6.43 40.54 -0.58
N VAL A 111 -5.27 40.15 -1.10
CA VAL A 111 -4.48 39.06 -0.54
C VAL A 111 -3.54 39.63 0.52
N PRO A 112 -3.68 39.26 1.81
CA PRO A 112 -2.81 39.77 2.87
C PRO A 112 -1.34 39.46 2.58
N GLN A 113 -0.44 40.38 2.92
CA GLN A 113 0.99 40.22 2.66
C GLN A 113 1.60 38.99 3.37
N GLU A 114 1.01 38.56 4.49
CA GLU A 114 1.45 37.37 5.22
C GLU A 114 1.03 36.04 4.56
N THR A 115 0.16 36.08 3.53
CA THR A 115 -0.34 34.90 2.83
C THR A 115 0.79 34.08 2.21
N ALA A 116 1.80 34.75 1.65
CA ALA A 116 2.97 34.08 1.06
C ALA A 116 3.76 33.28 2.11
N ALA A 117 4.00 33.87 3.28
CA ALA A 117 4.72 33.21 4.37
C ALA A 117 3.94 32.01 4.94
N ALA A 118 2.61 32.13 5.01
CA ALA A 118 1.74 31.03 5.42
C ALA A 118 1.75 29.89 4.40
N VAL A 119 1.67 30.18 3.11
CA VAL A 119 1.77 29.17 2.03
C VAL A 119 3.14 28.49 2.04
N ASP A 120 4.23 29.22 2.27
CA ASP A 120 5.56 28.63 2.38
C ASP A 120 5.72 27.73 3.62
N ALA A 121 5.10 28.09 4.74
CA ALA A 121 5.06 27.21 5.92
C ALA A 121 4.30 25.91 5.63
N VAL A 122 3.21 25.99 4.87
CA VAL A 122 2.45 24.83 4.41
C VAL A 122 3.29 23.94 3.48
N ARG A 123 3.97 24.53 2.50
CA ARG A 123 4.86 23.80 1.58
C ARG A 123 5.94 23.02 2.32
N ARG A 124 6.60 23.64 3.31
CA ARG A 124 7.61 22.96 4.15
C ARG A 124 7.05 21.76 4.91
N VAL A 125 5.79 21.82 5.34
CA VAL A 125 5.13 20.68 6.00
C VAL A 125 4.87 19.55 4.99
N PHE A 126 4.37 19.87 3.79
CA PHE A 126 4.19 18.87 2.73
C PHE A 126 5.51 18.23 2.30
N ASP A 127 6.57 19.01 2.10
CA ASP A 127 7.89 18.50 1.74
C ASP A 127 8.48 17.54 2.78
N ARG A 128 8.13 17.73 4.07
CA ARG A 128 8.53 16.83 5.16
C ARG A 128 7.73 15.54 5.14
N ILE A 129 6.43 15.61 4.84
CA ILE A 129 5.54 14.45 4.72
C ILE A 129 5.94 13.58 3.52
N GLU A 130 6.34 14.18 2.40
CA GLU A 130 6.81 13.45 1.22
C GLU A 130 8.16 12.73 1.42
N ARG A 131 8.92 13.11 2.45
CA ARG A 131 10.21 12.46 2.80
C ARG A 131 10.03 11.31 3.78
N LEU A 132 9.06 11.40 4.68
CA LEU A 132 8.77 10.40 5.72
C LEU A 132 8.74 8.94 5.21
N PRO A 133 8.06 8.60 4.10
CA PRO A 133 8.06 7.23 3.57
C PRO A 133 9.43 6.75 3.08
N ARG A 134 10.29 7.65 2.58
CA ARG A 134 11.66 7.31 2.18
C ARG A 134 12.55 7.04 3.39
N ASP A 135 12.38 7.84 4.43
CA ASP A 135 13.15 7.72 5.67
C ASP A 135 12.76 6.46 6.46
N LEU A 136 11.48 6.05 6.42
CA LEU A 136 10.97 4.86 7.08
C LEU A 136 11.29 3.54 6.35
N VAL A 137 11.55 3.58 5.04
CA VAL A 137 11.80 2.37 4.22
C VAL A 137 13.29 2.05 4.08
N GLY A 138 14.19 2.96 4.46
CA GLY A 138 15.63 2.73 4.45
C GLY A 138 16.18 2.46 3.05
N HIS A 139 16.58 3.51 2.36
CA HIS A 139 17.50 3.43 1.22
C HIS A 139 18.76 4.23 1.52
#